data_AF-A0ABC8S6E4-F1
#
_entry.id   AF-A0ABC8S6E4-F1
#
_cell.length_a   1.000
_cell.length_b   1.000
_cell.length_c   1.000
_cell.angle_alpha   90.00
_cell.angle_beta   90.00
_cell.angle_gamma   90.00
#
_symmetry.space_group_name_H-M   'P 1'
#
loop_
_entity.id
_entity.type
_entity.pdbx_description
1 polymer ?
#
loop_
_entity_poly.entity_id
_entity_poly.type
_entity_poly.pdbx_seq_one_letter_code
_entity_poly.pdbx_strand_id
1 'polypeptide(L)'
;MAMAFNHTHHLASLTSLCNSTLSSSILLKFPFRSLPLSPTRYSSRTIKSATSSSFTWEDVFQISQSQHNDSSDLQGFFDKINLCNRNSEKHSEFVPFVVVDQIVGYVHNGFADHLRRFADVFIFPKNNSHGCRFGYHVTLHPMLRTPEVMTSAVEDVVKCLGEELIPGIRNELYPVTSCFGTPVFFSLERAAAPYFGIKAYGVHMNGYVERDGQKYLWIGKRSELKPTYPGMLDHLVAGGLPHGIPCGENLVKECEEEAGIPKSISSEAIPVGAVSYMDIDGYRFKRDVLFCYDLKLPEDFTPKNQGKPRKTP
;
A
#
# COMPACT_ATOMS: atom_id res chain seq x y z
N MET A 1 22.19 -46.96 3.68
CA MET A 1 21.22 -48.06 3.53
C MET A 1 19.96 -47.47 2.89
N ALA A 2 19.70 -47.86 1.62
CA ALA A 2 18.51 -47.72 0.74
C ALA A 2 17.45 -46.61 0.98
N MET A 3 16.85 -45.95 -0.02
CA MET A 3 16.81 -46.11 -1.48
C MET A 3 16.23 -44.83 -2.11
N ALA A 4 16.58 -44.61 -3.38
CA ALA A 4 16.13 -43.54 -4.25
C ALA A 4 14.79 -43.85 -4.92
N PHE A 5 14.07 -42.80 -5.35
CA PHE A 5 13.22 -42.84 -6.54
C PHE A 5 13.39 -41.54 -7.35
N ASN A 6 13.85 -41.70 -8.59
CA ASN A 6 13.87 -40.69 -9.64
C ASN A 6 12.47 -40.56 -10.24
N HIS A 7 12.02 -39.33 -10.48
CA HIS A 7 11.14 -39.05 -11.62
C HIS A 7 11.58 -37.78 -12.31
N THR A 8 12.11 -37.97 -13.52
CA THR A 8 12.39 -36.98 -14.54
C THR A 8 11.08 -36.58 -15.22
N HIS A 9 10.79 -35.28 -15.28
CA HIS A 9 9.92 -34.70 -16.29
C HIS A 9 10.56 -33.45 -16.87
N HIS A 10 10.76 -33.48 -18.19
CA HIS A 10 11.20 -32.38 -19.02
C HIS A 10 10.20 -31.21 -18.92
N LEU A 11 10.67 -30.03 -18.50
CA LEU A 11 10.03 -28.76 -18.86
C LEU A 11 10.81 -28.14 -20.01
N ALA A 12 10.10 -27.93 -21.12
CA ALA A 12 10.56 -27.13 -22.24
C ALA A 12 10.62 -25.66 -21.79
N SER A 13 11.79 -25.06 -21.94
CA SER A 13 12.05 -23.63 -21.76
C SER A 13 11.37 -22.84 -22.88
N LEU A 14 10.40 -21.98 -22.53
CA LEU A 14 9.91 -20.94 -23.42
C LEU A 14 10.66 -19.65 -23.10
N THR A 15 11.80 -19.47 -23.77
CA THR A 15 12.50 -18.20 -23.84
C THR A 15 11.74 -17.23 -24.75
N SER A 16 11.09 -16.21 -24.19
CA SER A 16 10.60 -15.06 -24.96
C SER A 16 11.70 -14.01 -25.08
N LEU A 17 12.25 -13.87 -26.29
CA LEU A 17 13.21 -12.83 -26.68
C LEU A 17 12.44 -11.51 -26.94
N CYS A 18 12.63 -10.51 -26.08
CA CYS A 18 12.26 -9.13 -26.38
C CYS A 18 13.44 -8.43 -27.06
N ASN A 19 13.28 -8.07 -28.34
CA ASN A 19 14.15 -7.16 -29.06
C ASN A 19 13.32 -6.28 -29.99
N SER A 20 13.32 -4.96 -29.77
CA SER A 20 13.28 -3.96 -30.85
C SER A 20 13.52 -2.56 -30.29
N THR A 21 14.48 -1.85 -30.91
CA THR A 21 14.86 -0.45 -30.71
C THR A 21 14.26 0.48 -31.78
N LEU A 22 14.52 1.79 -31.59
CA LEU A 22 14.25 3.01 -32.40
C LEU A 22 12.96 3.77 -32.06
N SER A 23 13.03 4.96 -31.42
CA SER A 23 13.60 6.27 -31.82
C SER A 23 12.59 7.15 -32.55
N SER A 24 12.17 8.27 -31.94
CA SER A 24 12.48 9.64 -32.38
C SER A 24 11.56 10.70 -31.73
N SER A 25 12.18 11.84 -31.44
CA SER A 25 11.73 13.04 -30.75
C SER A 25 10.89 13.98 -31.62
N ILE A 26 9.83 14.59 -31.06
CA ILE A 26 9.19 15.78 -31.62
C ILE A 26 8.87 16.78 -30.49
N LEU A 27 9.54 17.94 -30.54
CA LEU A 27 9.30 19.13 -29.72
C LEU A 27 8.23 20.00 -30.40
N LEU A 28 7.16 20.36 -29.70
CA LEU A 28 6.20 21.38 -30.15
C LEU A 28 6.24 22.59 -29.21
N LYS A 29 6.65 23.75 -29.76
CA LYS A 29 6.61 25.07 -29.12
C LYS A 29 5.27 25.73 -29.44
N PHE A 30 4.60 26.29 -28.43
CA PHE A 30 3.48 27.21 -28.60
C PHE A 30 3.84 28.61 -28.07
N PRO A 31 3.37 29.71 -28.70
CA PRO A 31 3.66 31.06 -28.25
C PRO A 31 2.60 31.52 -27.24
N PHE A 32 3.04 32.07 -26.10
CA PHE A 32 2.16 32.76 -25.16
C PHE A 32 2.13 34.26 -25.46
N ARG A 33 0.91 34.80 -25.59
CA ARG A 33 0.60 36.22 -25.73
C ARG A 33 0.13 36.74 -24.37
N SER A 34 0.76 37.79 -23.86
CA SER A 34 0.44 38.43 -22.58
C SER A 34 -0.55 39.58 -22.74
N LEU A 35 -1.52 39.69 -21.83
CA LEU A 35 -2.30 40.91 -21.57
C LEU A 35 -2.53 41.05 -20.04
N PRO A 36 -2.63 42.28 -19.50
CA PRO A 36 -2.51 42.55 -18.07
C PRO A 36 -3.88 42.73 -17.37
N LEU A 37 -3.97 42.36 -16.09
CA LEU A 37 -5.02 42.86 -15.18
C LEU A 37 -4.44 43.16 -13.80
N SER A 38 -4.85 44.32 -13.28
CA SER A 38 -4.45 44.97 -12.01
C SER A 38 -5.05 44.29 -10.76
N PRO A 39 -4.53 44.57 -9.54
CA PRO A 39 -4.65 43.67 -8.40
C PRO A 39 -5.87 43.97 -7.50
N THR A 40 -6.57 42.91 -7.08
CA THR A 40 -7.45 42.94 -5.90
C THR A 40 -6.68 42.35 -4.71
N ARG A 41 -6.54 43.13 -3.64
CA ARG A 41 -5.87 42.71 -2.40
C ARG A 41 -6.74 41.66 -1.68
N TYR A 42 -6.33 40.40 -1.74
CA TYR A 42 -6.63 39.42 -0.71
C TYR A 42 -5.37 39.20 0.12
N SER A 43 -5.51 39.31 1.44
CA SER A 43 -4.45 38.96 2.39
C SER A 43 -4.28 37.44 2.38
N SER A 44 -3.46 36.94 1.46
CA SER A 44 -3.00 35.57 1.46
C SER A 44 -1.89 35.44 2.50
N ARG A 45 -2.15 34.69 3.58
CA ARG A 45 -1.06 34.11 4.36
C ARG A 45 -0.27 33.22 3.42
N THR A 46 0.93 33.67 3.05
CA THR A 46 1.92 32.89 2.32
C THR A 46 2.30 31.70 3.19
N ILE A 47 1.67 30.55 2.97
CA ILE A 47 2.27 29.27 3.32
C ILE A 47 3.44 29.15 2.36
N LYS A 48 4.65 29.37 2.87
CA LYS A 48 5.87 29.11 2.12
C LYS A 48 5.76 27.68 1.59
N SER A 49 5.84 27.54 0.27
CA SER A 49 6.12 26.29 -0.41
C SER A 49 7.34 25.65 0.26
N ALA A 50 7.09 24.64 1.10
CA ALA A 50 8.13 23.95 1.84
C ALA A 50 8.91 23.07 0.85
N THR A 51 10.01 23.62 0.36
CA THR A 51 11.18 22.84 -0.06
C THR A 51 11.66 22.04 1.17
N SER A 52 11.49 20.72 1.15
CA SER A 52 12.26 19.76 1.97
C SER A 52 12.58 20.18 3.42
N SER A 53 11.60 20.67 4.19
CA SER A 53 11.79 20.89 5.62
C SER A 53 11.57 19.58 6.36
N SER A 54 12.66 18.98 6.86
CA SER A 54 12.62 17.80 7.74
C SER A 54 11.71 18.08 8.94
N PHE A 55 10.74 17.21 9.19
CA PHE A 55 9.88 17.26 10.36
C PHE A 55 10.69 16.79 11.59
N THR A 56 10.80 17.65 12.60
CA THR A 56 11.62 17.45 13.78
C THR A 56 10.78 17.34 15.05
N TRP A 57 11.39 16.87 16.15
CA TRP A 57 10.72 16.87 17.45
C TRP A 57 10.43 18.30 17.95
N GLU A 58 11.20 19.29 17.50
CA GLU A 58 10.92 20.70 17.79
C GLU A 58 9.57 21.13 17.21
N ASP A 59 9.24 20.69 16.00
CA ASP A 59 7.94 20.99 15.38
C ASP A 59 6.78 20.41 16.20
N VAL A 60 6.95 19.22 16.77
CA VAL A 60 5.95 18.59 17.66
C VAL A 60 5.72 19.44 18.91
N PHE A 61 6.80 19.87 19.57
CA PHE A 61 6.70 20.69 20.77
C PHE A 61 6.10 22.07 20.47
N GLN A 62 6.50 22.73 19.39
CA GLN A 62 5.95 24.03 18.99
C GLN A 62 4.45 23.97 18.69
N ILE A 63 3.98 22.92 17.99
CA ILE A 63 2.55 22.71 17.73
C ILE A 63 1.78 22.53 19.05
N SER A 64 2.33 21.73 19.98
CA SER A 64 1.69 21.46 21.28
C SER A 64 1.56 22.69 22.19
N GLN A 65 2.43 23.70 22.01
CA GLN A 65 2.45 24.93 22.82
C GLN A 65 1.62 26.07 22.22
N SER A 66 1.11 25.92 21.00
CA SER A 66 0.34 26.97 20.34
C SER A 66 -1.02 27.18 21.03
N GLN A 67 -1.22 28.37 21.63
CA GLN A 67 -2.42 28.72 22.41
C GLN A 67 -3.68 29.03 21.57
N HIS A 68 -3.65 28.73 20.26
CA HIS A 68 -4.70 29.08 19.30
C HIS A 68 -5.32 27.83 18.63
N ASN A 69 -5.47 26.75 19.37
CA ASN A 69 -6.33 25.65 18.95
C ASN A 69 -7.72 25.85 19.55
N ASP A 70 -8.65 26.35 18.75
CA ASP A 70 -10.05 26.11 19.04
C ASP A 70 -10.25 24.59 19.01
N SER A 71 -10.44 23.99 20.17
CA SER A 71 -10.61 22.52 20.30
C SER A 71 -11.81 21.97 19.52
N SER A 72 -12.70 22.84 19.04
CA SER A 72 -13.82 22.49 18.16
C SER A 72 -13.45 22.48 16.67
N ASP A 73 -12.29 23.02 16.28
CA ASP A 73 -11.84 23.03 14.90
C ASP A 73 -11.26 21.66 14.51
N LEU A 74 -12.10 20.87 13.82
CA LEU A 74 -11.73 19.57 13.29
C LEU A 74 -11.25 19.63 11.83
N GLN A 75 -11.09 20.83 11.24
CA GLN A 75 -10.76 20.98 9.83
C GLN A 75 -9.47 20.25 9.46
N GLY A 76 -8.43 20.36 10.29
CA GLY A 76 -7.16 19.65 10.07
C GLY A 76 -7.32 18.13 10.01
N PHE A 77 -8.24 17.54 10.78
CA PHE A 77 -8.53 16.11 10.72
C PHE A 77 -9.27 15.74 9.43
N PHE A 78 -10.28 16.53 9.04
CA PHE A 78 -11.00 16.32 7.79
C PHE A 78 -10.07 16.44 6.57
N ASP A 79 -9.11 17.35 6.58
CA ASP A 79 -8.11 17.49 5.53
C ASP A 79 -7.26 16.22 5.38
N LYS A 80 -6.89 15.57 6.50
CA LYS A 80 -6.18 14.27 6.46
C LYS A 80 -7.06 13.14 5.97
N ILE A 81 -8.33 13.11 6.38
CA ILE A 81 -9.30 12.12 5.87
C ILE A 81 -9.47 12.27 4.36
N ASN A 82 -9.61 13.49 3.85
CA ASN A 82 -9.71 13.78 2.43
C ASN A 82 -8.41 13.40 1.69
N LEU A 83 -7.24 13.64 2.30
CA LEU A 83 -5.95 13.25 1.74
C LEU A 83 -5.79 11.72 1.59
N CYS A 84 -6.38 10.94 2.50
CA CYS A 84 -6.41 9.48 2.39
C CYS A 84 -7.49 8.98 1.42
N ASN A 85 -8.39 9.85 0.97
CA ASN A 85 -9.52 9.52 0.08
C ASN A 85 -9.50 10.31 -1.24
N ARG A 86 -8.31 10.65 -1.75
CA ARG A 86 -8.17 11.51 -2.93
C ARG A 86 -8.67 10.84 -4.19
N ASN A 87 -9.18 11.68 -5.10
CA ASN A 87 -9.57 11.33 -6.45
C ASN A 87 -10.57 10.17 -6.53
N SER A 88 -11.39 9.96 -5.49
CA SER A 88 -12.36 8.85 -5.44
C SER A 88 -13.35 8.87 -6.61
N GLU A 89 -13.62 10.05 -7.18
CA GLU A 89 -14.42 10.23 -8.40
C GLU A 89 -13.81 9.55 -9.65
N LYS A 90 -12.49 9.33 -9.67
CA LYS A 90 -11.78 8.65 -10.76
C LYS A 90 -11.91 7.13 -10.71
N HIS A 91 -12.63 6.57 -9.74
CA HIS A 91 -12.92 5.13 -9.71
C HIS A 91 -13.52 4.61 -11.03
N SER A 92 -14.28 5.45 -11.75
CA SER A 92 -14.83 5.10 -13.07
C SER A 92 -13.80 4.87 -14.18
N GLU A 93 -12.53 5.23 -13.96
CA GLU A 93 -11.40 4.98 -14.87
C GLU A 93 -10.81 3.56 -14.70
N PHE A 94 -11.29 2.80 -13.70
CA PHE A 94 -10.82 1.47 -13.38
C PHE A 94 -11.82 0.40 -13.85
N VAL A 95 -11.25 -0.73 -14.27
CA VAL A 95 -11.98 -1.95 -14.66
C VAL A 95 -11.89 -2.98 -13.53
N PRO A 96 -12.98 -3.68 -13.20
CA PRO A 96 -12.96 -4.72 -12.18
C PRO A 96 -11.94 -5.80 -12.52
N PHE A 97 -11.15 -6.22 -11.52
CA PHE A 97 -10.35 -7.43 -11.57
C PHE A 97 -11.08 -8.53 -10.82
N VAL A 98 -11.46 -9.57 -11.56
CA VAL A 98 -12.39 -10.61 -11.14
C VAL A 98 -11.70 -11.97 -11.11
N VAL A 99 -11.89 -12.71 -10.03
CA VAL A 99 -11.43 -14.10 -9.89
C VAL A 99 -12.58 -14.92 -9.31
N VAL A 100 -12.97 -16.00 -9.99
CA VAL A 100 -14.12 -16.86 -9.61
C VAL A 100 -15.39 -16.01 -9.32
N ASP A 101 -15.76 -15.15 -10.27
CA ASP A 101 -16.91 -14.24 -10.21
C ASP A 101 -16.91 -13.24 -9.03
N GLN A 102 -15.80 -13.12 -8.29
CA GLN A 102 -15.63 -12.14 -7.21
C GLN A 102 -14.71 -11.01 -7.65
N ILE A 103 -15.10 -9.76 -7.39
CA ILE A 103 -14.23 -8.61 -7.57
C ILE A 103 -13.17 -8.63 -6.47
N VAL A 104 -11.93 -8.93 -6.86
CA VAL A 104 -10.76 -8.94 -5.97
C VAL A 104 -9.97 -7.64 -6.05
N GLY A 105 -10.14 -6.88 -7.13
CA GLY A 105 -9.47 -5.60 -7.29
C GLY A 105 -10.02 -4.75 -8.44
N TYR A 106 -9.25 -3.72 -8.79
CA TYR A 106 -9.60 -2.74 -9.81
C TYR A 106 -8.32 -2.30 -10.53
N VAL A 107 -8.27 -2.50 -11.84
CA VAL A 107 -7.12 -2.16 -12.67
C VAL A 107 -7.44 -0.90 -13.45
N HIS A 108 -6.55 0.10 -13.46
CA HIS A 108 -6.76 1.29 -14.28
C HIS A 108 -6.87 0.90 -15.76
N ASN A 109 -7.82 1.47 -16.53
CA ASN A 109 -8.04 1.10 -17.92
C ASN A 109 -6.78 1.22 -18.80
N GLY A 110 -5.96 2.26 -18.57
CA GLY A 110 -4.66 2.40 -19.24
C GLY A 110 -3.58 1.43 -18.73
N PHE A 111 -3.64 0.99 -17.47
CA PHE A 111 -2.73 -0.05 -16.98
C PHE A 111 -3.07 -1.42 -17.57
N ALA A 112 -4.36 -1.68 -17.82
CA ALA A 112 -4.84 -2.90 -18.46
C ALA A 112 -4.19 -3.14 -19.85
N ASP A 113 -3.80 -2.09 -20.58
CA ASP A 113 -3.06 -2.21 -21.85
C ASP A 113 -1.72 -2.93 -21.68
N HIS A 114 -1.04 -2.71 -20.55
CA HIS A 114 0.20 -3.43 -20.26
C HIS A 114 -0.03 -4.91 -20.00
N LEU A 115 -1.18 -5.27 -19.42
CA LEU A 115 -1.56 -6.65 -19.12
C LEU A 115 -2.01 -7.43 -20.36
N ARG A 116 -2.56 -6.76 -21.38
CA ARG A 116 -3.05 -7.41 -22.62
C ARG A 116 -2.01 -8.23 -23.38
N ARG A 117 -0.72 -7.94 -23.20
CA ARG A 117 0.37 -8.69 -23.84
C ARG A 117 0.59 -10.09 -23.23
N PHE A 118 0.07 -10.33 -22.03
CA PHE A 118 0.21 -11.60 -21.30
C PHE A 118 -1.09 -12.41 -21.41
N ALA A 119 -1.46 -12.78 -22.63
CA ALA A 119 -2.75 -13.42 -22.93
C ALA A 119 -2.90 -14.83 -22.33
N ASP A 120 -1.79 -15.45 -21.95
CA ASP A 120 -1.69 -16.71 -21.19
C ASP A 120 -1.98 -16.52 -19.70
N VAL A 121 -1.94 -15.28 -19.19
CA VAL A 121 -2.20 -14.95 -17.78
C VAL A 121 -3.50 -14.16 -17.59
N PHE A 122 -3.76 -13.15 -18.43
CA PHE A 122 -4.90 -12.26 -18.31
C PHE A 122 -5.82 -12.32 -19.54
N ILE A 123 -7.12 -12.42 -19.28
CA ILE A 123 -8.16 -12.29 -20.30
C ILE A 123 -9.12 -11.14 -19.97
N PHE A 124 -9.82 -10.65 -20.99
CA PHE A 124 -10.64 -9.43 -20.91
C PHE A 124 -12.05 -9.68 -21.45
N PRO A 125 -12.92 -10.43 -20.73
CA PRO A 125 -14.25 -10.75 -21.21
C PRO A 125 -15.10 -9.49 -21.37
N LYS A 126 -15.76 -9.37 -22.53
CA LYS A 126 -16.68 -8.26 -22.83
C LYS A 126 -18.08 -8.59 -22.31
N ASN A 127 -18.33 -8.24 -21.06
CA ASN A 127 -19.67 -8.25 -20.47
C ASN A 127 -19.80 -7.11 -19.46
N ASN A 128 -21.03 -6.66 -19.21
CA ASN A 128 -21.30 -5.60 -18.25
C ASN A 128 -21.76 -6.13 -16.88
N SER A 129 -21.45 -7.40 -16.57
CA SER A 129 -21.91 -8.06 -15.34
C SER A 129 -21.41 -7.39 -14.06
N HIS A 130 -20.33 -6.60 -14.15
CA HIS A 130 -19.70 -5.90 -13.03
C HIS A 130 -19.84 -4.37 -13.10
N GLY A 131 -20.77 -3.85 -13.93
CA GLY A 131 -21.16 -2.44 -13.93
C GLY A 131 -20.08 -1.44 -14.34
N CYS A 132 -19.07 -1.86 -15.09
CA CYS A 132 -17.97 -1.01 -15.51
C CYS A 132 -18.29 -0.24 -16.80
N ARG A 133 -17.97 1.05 -16.85
CA ARG A 133 -18.16 1.93 -18.02
C ARG A 133 -17.53 1.39 -19.32
N PHE A 134 -16.43 0.64 -19.21
CA PHE A 134 -15.72 0.12 -20.37
C PHE A 134 -16.33 -1.17 -20.94
N GLY A 135 -17.33 -1.77 -20.27
CA GLY A 135 -18.03 -2.96 -20.76
C GLY A 135 -17.18 -4.24 -20.76
N TYR A 136 -16.09 -4.27 -19.99
CA TYR A 136 -15.26 -5.44 -19.78
C TYR A 136 -14.71 -5.47 -18.35
N HIS A 137 -14.18 -6.63 -17.95
CA HIS A 137 -13.41 -6.81 -16.73
C HIS A 137 -12.11 -7.55 -17.03
N VAL A 138 -11.15 -7.49 -16.11
CA VAL A 138 -9.90 -8.28 -16.17
C VAL A 138 -10.14 -9.56 -15.37
N THR A 139 -9.71 -10.71 -15.88
CA THR A 139 -9.67 -11.96 -15.09
C THR A 139 -8.46 -12.80 -15.47
N LEU A 140 -8.12 -13.78 -14.64
CA LEU A 140 -7.03 -14.69 -14.89
C LEU A 140 -7.43 -15.75 -15.93
N HIS A 141 -6.44 -16.24 -16.68
CA HIS A 141 -6.66 -17.26 -17.69
C HIS A 141 -7.18 -18.57 -17.03
N PRO A 142 -8.22 -19.24 -17.58
CA PRO A 142 -8.87 -20.39 -16.93
C PRO A 142 -7.98 -21.63 -16.73
N MET A 143 -6.79 -21.66 -17.34
CA MET A 143 -5.79 -22.71 -17.12
C MET A 143 -5.03 -22.54 -15.80
N LEU A 144 -5.02 -21.35 -15.21
CA LEU A 144 -4.42 -21.08 -13.92
C LEU A 144 -5.40 -21.52 -12.82
N ARG A 145 -5.32 -22.79 -12.40
CA ARG A 145 -6.37 -23.42 -11.57
C ARG A 145 -6.08 -23.45 -10.06
N THR A 146 -4.84 -23.23 -9.65
CA THR A 146 -4.46 -23.27 -8.22
C THR A 146 -3.88 -21.93 -7.78
N PRO A 147 -4.00 -21.58 -6.49
CA PRO A 147 -3.41 -20.36 -5.95
C PRO A 147 -1.91 -20.21 -6.25
N GLU A 148 -1.16 -21.31 -6.24
CA GLU A 148 0.29 -21.33 -6.49
C GLU A 148 0.60 -20.99 -7.94
N VAL A 149 -0.15 -21.58 -8.88
CA VAL A 149 0.01 -21.32 -10.32
C VAL A 149 -0.41 -19.89 -10.66
N MET A 150 -1.51 -19.40 -10.08
CA MET A 150 -1.94 -18.00 -10.24
C MET A 150 -0.89 -17.03 -9.69
N THR A 151 -0.36 -17.30 -8.49
CA THR A 151 0.68 -16.49 -7.85
C THR A 151 1.92 -16.42 -8.72
N SER A 152 2.45 -17.56 -9.15
CA SER A 152 3.65 -17.62 -9.99
C SER A 152 3.46 -16.90 -11.32
N ALA A 153 2.33 -17.13 -12.00
CA ALA A 153 2.07 -16.50 -13.29
C ALA A 153 1.97 -14.97 -13.19
N VAL A 154 1.30 -14.45 -12.16
CA VAL A 154 1.20 -13.01 -11.94
C VAL A 154 2.52 -12.42 -11.46
N GLU A 155 3.30 -13.14 -10.65
CA GLU A 155 4.65 -12.75 -10.25
C GLU A 155 5.58 -12.58 -11.47
N ASP A 156 5.55 -13.53 -12.41
CA ASP A 156 6.33 -13.44 -13.65
C ASP A 156 5.91 -12.23 -14.50
N VAL A 157 4.61 -11.92 -14.57
CA VAL A 157 4.13 -10.68 -15.20
C VAL A 157 4.66 -9.45 -14.50
N VAL A 158 4.59 -9.37 -13.16
CA VAL A 158 5.12 -8.24 -12.39
C VAL A 158 6.62 -8.05 -12.64
N LYS A 159 7.40 -9.14 -12.69
CA LYS A 159 8.83 -9.10 -13.06
C LYS A 159 9.05 -8.57 -14.48
N CYS A 160 8.25 -9.02 -15.45
CA CYS A 160 8.34 -8.56 -16.83
C CYS A 160 7.93 -7.09 -17.02
N LEU A 161 7.00 -6.57 -16.22
CA LEU A 161 6.62 -5.16 -16.24
C LEU A 161 7.73 -4.26 -15.66
N GLY A 162 8.51 -4.78 -14.70
CA GLY A 162 9.71 -4.15 -14.17
C GLY A 162 9.45 -2.94 -13.27
N GLU A 163 10.54 -2.45 -12.67
CA GLU A 163 10.55 -1.34 -11.70
C GLU A 163 10.11 0.01 -12.29
N GLU A 164 10.19 0.20 -13.61
CA GLU A 164 9.70 1.42 -14.27
C GLU A 164 8.18 1.59 -14.13
N LEU A 165 7.45 0.47 -14.15
CA LEU A 165 5.99 0.48 -14.07
C LEU A 165 5.49 0.17 -12.66
N ILE A 166 6.13 -0.78 -11.97
CA ILE A 166 5.81 -1.19 -10.60
C ILE A 166 7.07 -1.03 -9.74
N PRO A 167 7.36 0.18 -9.24
CA PRO A 167 8.55 0.44 -8.46
C PRO A 167 8.43 -0.08 -7.02
N GLY A 168 9.58 -0.42 -6.44
CA GLY A 168 9.75 -0.65 -5.01
C GLY A 168 9.33 -2.05 -4.55
N ILE A 169 9.71 -3.07 -5.31
CA ILE A 169 9.51 -4.50 -4.98
C ILE A 169 10.02 -4.79 -3.56
N ARG A 170 9.26 -5.61 -2.82
CA ARG A 170 9.51 -5.93 -1.40
C ARG A 170 9.80 -7.39 -1.14
N ASN A 171 9.56 -8.28 -2.11
CA ASN A 171 9.55 -9.73 -1.89
C ASN A 171 8.62 -10.10 -0.73
N GLU A 172 7.45 -9.47 -0.70
CA GLU A 172 6.45 -9.63 0.34
C GLU A 172 5.10 -9.79 -0.33
N LEU A 173 4.50 -10.96 -0.14
CA LEU A 173 3.25 -11.32 -0.79
C LEU A 173 2.06 -10.89 0.05
N TYR A 174 1.11 -10.21 -0.58
CA TYR A 174 -0.20 -9.89 -0.02
C TYR A 174 -1.27 -10.86 -0.52
N PRO A 175 -2.24 -11.23 0.34
CA PRO A 175 -3.33 -12.11 -0.05
C PRO A 175 -4.32 -11.39 -0.97
N VAL A 176 -4.66 -11.99 -2.10
CA VAL A 176 -5.71 -11.50 -2.99
C VAL A 176 -7.02 -12.16 -2.60
N THR A 177 -7.92 -11.36 -2.03
CA THR A 177 -9.22 -11.79 -1.48
C THR A 177 -10.32 -10.81 -1.92
N SER A 178 -11.59 -11.22 -1.88
CA SER A 178 -12.70 -10.30 -2.16
C SER A 178 -12.99 -9.41 -0.94
N CYS A 179 -12.89 -9.96 0.26
CA CYS A 179 -12.86 -9.22 1.52
C CYS A 179 -12.12 -9.98 2.63
N PHE A 180 -11.90 -9.32 3.77
CA PHE A 180 -11.17 -9.93 4.87
C PHE A 180 -11.91 -11.17 5.40
N GLY A 181 -11.16 -12.23 5.71
CA GLY A 181 -11.73 -13.49 6.19
C GLY A 181 -12.32 -14.39 5.09
N THR A 182 -12.32 -13.97 3.82
CA THR A 182 -12.67 -14.85 2.70
C THR A 182 -11.48 -15.68 2.22
N PRO A 183 -11.71 -16.80 1.52
CA PRO A 183 -10.63 -17.58 0.95
C PRO A 183 -9.68 -16.74 0.10
N VAL A 184 -8.38 -16.99 0.27
CA VAL A 184 -7.35 -16.40 -0.58
C VAL A 184 -7.37 -17.07 -1.94
N PHE A 185 -7.54 -16.29 -3.00
CA PHE A 185 -7.53 -16.82 -4.36
C PHE A 185 -6.10 -17.11 -4.83
N PHE A 186 -5.20 -16.15 -4.60
CA PHE A 186 -3.76 -16.24 -4.87
C PHE A 186 -3.04 -15.12 -4.10
N SER A 187 -1.73 -15.01 -4.27
CA SER A 187 -0.94 -13.96 -3.64
C SER A 187 -0.29 -13.04 -4.67
N LEU A 188 -0.07 -11.78 -4.29
CA LEU A 188 0.47 -10.74 -5.16
C LEU A 188 1.60 -9.99 -4.45
N GLU A 189 2.68 -9.68 -5.17
CA GLU A 189 3.75 -8.82 -4.66
C GLU A 189 3.19 -7.48 -4.16
N ARG A 190 3.58 -7.10 -2.93
CA ARG A 190 3.10 -5.90 -2.24
C ARG A 190 3.19 -4.64 -3.08
N ALA A 191 4.27 -4.45 -3.83
CA ALA A 191 4.44 -3.28 -4.69
C ALA A 191 3.38 -3.19 -5.81
N ALA A 192 2.89 -4.35 -6.28
CA ALA A 192 1.88 -4.45 -7.33
C ALA A 192 0.44 -4.26 -6.81
N ALA A 193 0.20 -4.44 -5.50
CA ALA A 193 -1.13 -4.33 -4.90
C ALA A 193 -1.95 -3.11 -5.35
N PRO A 194 -1.42 -1.87 -5.35
CA PRO A 194 -2.17 -0.70 -5.83
C PRO A 194 -2.47 -0.71 -7.34
N TYR A 195 -1.67 -1.36 -8.18
CA TYR A 195 -1.88 -1.41 -9.63
C TYR A 195 -2.97 -2.40 -10.03
N PHE A 196 -3.12 -3.46 -9.23
CA PHE A 196 -4.23 -4.41 -9.33
C PHE A 196 -5.46 -3.98 -8.50
N GLY A 197 -5.34 -2.89 -7.75
CA GLY A 197 -6.40 -2.35 -6.89
C GLY A 197 -6.96 -3.35 -5.89
N ILE A 198 -6.12 -4.30 -5.44
CA ILE A 198 -6.56 -5.29 -4.44
C ILE A 198 -6.73 -4.61 -3.08
N LYS A 199 -7.50 -5.24 -2.19
CA LYS A 199 -7.51 -4.80 -0.79
C LYS A 199 -6.18 -5.17 -0.14
N ALA A 200 -5.55 -4.21 0.52
CA ALA A 200 -4.38 -4.43 1.35
C ALA A 200 -4.75 -4.29 2.82
N TYR A 201 -4.17 -5.14 3.65
CA TYR A 201 -4.45 -5.18 5.08
C TYR A 201 -3.19 -4.83 5.87
N GLY A 202 -3.35 -4.23 7.04
CA GLY A 202 -2.26 -3.92 7.94
C GLY A 202 -2.71 -3.94 9.39
N VAL A 203 -1.75 -4.03 10.32
CA VAL A 203 -1.96 -3.93 11.75
C VAL A 203 -1.28 -2.65 12.26
N HIS A 204 -2.00 -1.89 13.07
CA HIS A 204 -1.56 -0.62 13.64
C HIS A 204 -1.87 -0.63 15.13
N MET A 205 -0.87 -0.32 15.96
CA MET A 205 -1.03 -0.42 17.42
C MET A 205 -0.64 0.87 18.14
N ASN A 206 -1.56 1.37 18.94
CA ASN A 206 -1.34 2.47 19.88
C ASN A 206 -0.71 1.90 21.15
N GLY A 207 0.60 2.12 21.30
CA GLY A 207 1.32 1.79 22.52
C GLY A 207 1.24 2.94 23.50
N TYR A 208 0.70 2.73 24.69
CA TYR A 208 0.58 3.77 25.70
C TYR A 208 1.03 3.31 27.08
N VAL A 209 1.49 4.25 27.90
CA VAL A 209 1.72 4.05 29.33
C VAL A 209 0.78 4.94 30.12
N GLU A 210 0.45 4.54 31.34
CA GLU A 210 -0.31 5.37 32.27
C GLU A 210 0.60 5.78 33.43
N ARG A 211 0.69 7.09 33.71
CA ARG A 211 1.44 7.66 34.83
C ARG A 211 0.56 8.69 35.53
N ASP A 212 0.45 8.60 36.85
CA ASP A 212 -0.37 9.52 37.67
C ASP A 212 -1.81 9.72 37.13
N GLY A 213 -2.42 8.66 36.60
CA GLY A 213 -3.77 8.68 36.02
C GLY A 213 -3.87 9.31 34.63
N GLN A 214 -2.75 9.69 34.00
CA GLN A 214 -2.70 10.24 32.64
C GLN A 214 -2.12 9.23 31.64
N LYS A 215 -2.63 9.22 30.41
CA LYS A 215 -2.14 8.38 29.32
C LYS A 215 -1.11 9.12 28.48
N TYR A 216 -0.01 8.45 28.17
CA TYR A 216 1.04 8.93 27.27
C TYR A 216 1.22 7.94 26.13
N LEU A 217 1.17 8.44 24.90
CA LEU A 217 1.40 7.63 23.70
C LEU A 217 2.89 7.58 23.38
N TRP A 218 3.36 6.38 23.07
CA TRP A 218 4.62 6.22 22.36
C TRP A 218 4.40 6.47 20.87
N ILE A 219 5.23 7.34 20.30
CA ILE A 219 5.19 7.69 18.88
C ILE A 219 6.48 7.20 18.23
N GLY A 220 6.35 6.40 17.16
CA GLY A 220 7.47 5.98 16.35
C GLY A 220 7.96 7.12 15.46
N LYS A 221 9.26 7.16 15.18
CA LYS A 221 9.82 7.96 14.07
C LYS A 221 10.40 7.01 13.03
N ARG A 222 9.92 7.09 11.80
CA ARG A 222 10.34 6.22 10.71
C ARG A 222 11.80 6.49 10.35
N SER A 223 12.55 5.43 10.06
CA SER A 223 13.91 5.56 9.53
C SER A 223 13.89 6.33 8.20
N GLU A 224 14.91 7.15 7.97
CA GLU A 224 15.14 7.85 6.69
C GLU A 224 15.36 6.88 5.51
N LEU A 225 15.71 5.63 5.80
CA LEU A 225 15.89 4.58 4.79
C LEU A 225 14.56 3.93 4.37
N LYS A 226 13.43 4.26 5.02
CA LYS A 226 12.14 3.68 4.62
C LYS A 226 11.75 4.25 3.24
N PRO A 227 11.31 3.39 2.32
CA PRO A 227 10.94 3.78 0.97
C PRO A 227 9.69 4.65 0.91
N THR A 228 8.82 4.53 1.91
CA THR A 228 7.58 5.28 2.04
C THR A 228 7.63 6.09 3.33
N TYR A 229 7.36 7.38 3.19
CA TYR A 229 7.30 8.34 4.31
C TYR A 229 8.55 8.29 5.22
N PRO A 230 9.77 8.44 4.66
CA PRO A 230 11.00 8.50 5.47
C PRO A 230 10.95 9.67 6.46
N GLY A 231 11.45 9.45 7.68
CA GLY A 231 11.55 10.49 8.72
C GLY A 231 10.23 10.92 9.38
N MET A 232 9.08 10.46 8.88
CA MET A 232 7.77 10.83 9.42
C MET A 232 7.46 10.14 10.76
N LEU A 233 6.55 10.73 11.54
CA LEU A 233 6.00 10.06 12.73
C LEU A 233 5.06 8.91 12.34
N ASP A 234 4.97 7.91 13.21
CA ASP A 234 4.16 6.71 13.03
C ASP A 234 3.58 6.23 14.36
N HIS A 235 2.70 5.23 14.30
CA HIS A 235 2.32 4.45 15.49
C HIS A 235 3.57 3.79 16.09
N LEU A 236 3.46 3.33 17.35
CA LEU A 236 4.56 2.59 17.95
C LEU A 236 4.92 1.33 17.14
N VAL A 237 3.89 0.64 16.61
CA VAL A 237 4.05 -0.52 15.73
C VAL A 237 3.05 -0.40 14.58
N ALA A 238 3.53 -0.52 13.34
CA ALA A 238 2.68 -0.51 12.15
C ALA A 238 3.27 -1.36 11.02
N GLY A 239 2.54 -2.41 10.62
CA GLY A 239 2.98 -3.36 9.60
C GLY A 239 1.89 -3.67 8.59
N GLY A 240 2.30 -3.97 7.35
CA GLY A 240 1.40 -4.65 6.42
C GLY A 240 1.06 -6.05 6.94
N LEU A 241 -0.02 -6.65 6.44
CA LEU A 241 -0.41 -8.02 6.75
C LEU A 241 -0.06 -8.94 5.55
N PRO A 242 1.06 -9.68 5.63
CA PRO A 242 1.44 -10.63 4.59
C PRO A 242 0.43 -11.77 4.41
N HIS A 243 0.55 -12.49 3.30
CA HIS A 243 -0.15 -13.74 3.10
C HIS A 243 0.27 -14.78 4.17
N GLY A 244 -0.70 -15.55 4.65
CA GLY A 244 -0.45 -16.73 5.49
C GLY A 244 -0.22 -16.47 6.97
N ILE A 245 -0.30 -15.21 7.44
CA ILE A 245 -0.15 -14.86 8.86
C ILE A 245 -1.43 -14.24 9.44
N PRO A 246 -1.96 -14.76 10.57
CA PRO A 246 -3.09 -14.13 11.27
C PRO A 246 -2.74 -12.75 11.81
N CYS A 247 -3.73 -11.85 11.92
CA CYS A 247 -3.48 -10.47 12.38
C CYS A 247 -2.79 -10.38 13.74
N GLY A 248 -3.21 -11.17 14.73
CA GLY A 248 -2.60 -11.18 16.06
C GLY A 248 -1.15 -11.66 16.06
N GLU A 249 -0.84 -12.69 15.27
CA GLU A 249 0.53 -13.19 15.12
C GLU A 249 1.41 -12.17 14.41
N ASN A 250 0.90 -11.51 13.37
CA ASN A 250 1.60 -10.44 12.67
C ASN A 250 1.85 -9.25 13.60
N LEU A 251 0.87 -8.87 14.42
CA LEU A 251 1.05 -7.81 15.41
C LEU A 251 2.16 -8.16 16.41
N VAL A 252 2.18 -9.38 16.96
CA VAL A 252 3.22 -9.84 17.89
C VAL A 252 4.61 -9.79 17.23
N LYS A 253 4.72 -10.25 15.97
CA LYS A 253 5.96 -10.17 15.18
C LYS A 253 6.43 -8.72 15.00
N GLU A 254 5.56 -7.84 14.53
CA GLU A 254 5.91 -6.43 14.27
C GLU A 254 6.23 -5.69 15.59
N CYS A 255 5.57 -6.04 16.70
CA CYS A 255 5.88 -5.55 18.05
C CYS A 255 7.32 -5.83 18.46
N GLU A 256 7.80 -7.04 18.22
CA GLU A 256 9.18 -7.43 18.51
C GLU A 256 10.15 -6.71 17.57
N GLU A 257 9.88 -6.72 16.26
CA GLU A 257 10.77 -6.13 15.25
C GLU A 257 10.90 -4.60 15.38
N GLU A 258 9.78 -3.87 15.49
CA GLU A 258 9.80 -2.40 15.41
C GLU A 258 10.02 -1.72 16.75
N ALA A 259 9.59 -2.33 17.85
CA ALA A 259 9.58 -1.72 19.17
C ALA A 259 10.25 -2.56 20.26
N GLY A 260 10.73 -3.78 19.95
CA GLY A 260 11.37 -4.66 20.92
C GLY A 260 10.41 -5.12 22.02
N ILE A 261 9.10 -5.12 21.74
CA ILE A 261 8.07 -5.54 22.69
C ILE A 261 7.99 -7.06 22.65
N PRO A 262 8.36 -7.77 23.73
CA PRO A 262 8.34 -9.22 23.76
C PRO A 262 6.90 -9.75 23.70
N LYS A 263 6.76 -11.00 23.22
CA LYS A 263 5.47 -11.69 23.14
C LYS A 263 4.67 -11.69 24.46
N SER A 264 5.36 -11.76 25.60
CA SER A 264 4.73 -11.72 26.93
C SER A 264 4.00 -10.42 27.25
N ILE A 265 4.29 -9.34 26.50
CA ILE A 265 3.59 -8.05 26.59
C ILE A 265 2.66 -7.89 25.39
N SER A 266 3.14 -8.15 24.17
CA SER A 266 2.34 -7.92 22.95
C SER A 266 1.12 -8.85 22.81
N SER A 267 1.07 -9.97 23.54
CA SER A 267 -0.13 -10.82 23.61
C SER A 267 -1.32 -10.15 24.29
N GLU A 268 -1.09 -9.10 25.09
CA GLU A 268 -2.15 -8.36 25.79
C GLU A 268 -2.76 -7.25 24.93
N ALA A 269 -2.30 -7.09 23.68
CA ALA A 269 -2.85 -6.09 22.78
C ALA A 269 -4.30 -6.41 22.44
N ILE A 270 -5.18 -5.41 22.57
CA ILE A 270 -6.62 -5.57 22.33
C ILE A 270 -6.99 -4.99 20.96
N PRO A 271 -7.81 -5.68 20.14
CA PRO A 271 -8.35 -5.10 18.92
C PRO A 271 -9.40 -4.04 19.28
N VAL A 272 -9.28 -2.84 18.72
CA VAL A 272 -10.16 -1.69 19.02
C VAL A 272 -10.96 -1.19 17.82
N GLY A 273 -10.71 -1.74 16.63
CA GLY A 273 -11.49 -1.43 15.44
C GLY A 273 -10.69 -1.57 14.15
N ALA A 274 -11.19 -0.93 13.10
CA ALA A 274 -10.48 -0.83 11.84
C ALA A 274 -10.75 0.51 11.15
N VAL A 275 -9.79 0.99 10.39
CA VAL A 275 -9.89 2.17 9.51
C VAL A 275 -9.68 1.73 8.08
N SER A 276 -10.56 2.15 7.17
CA SER A 276 -10.40 1.89 5.74
C SER A 276 -10.42 3.19 4.94
N TYR A 277 -9.59 3.26 3.90
CA TYR A 277 -9.56 4.42 2.99
C TYR A 277 -9.21 3.99 1.56
N MET A 278 -9.44 4.91 0.62
CA MET A 278 -9.27 4.68 -0.80
C MET A 278 -8.54 5.84 -1.48
N ASP A 279 -7.30 5.62 -1.91
CA ASP A 279 -6.49 6.67 -2.55
C ASP A 279 -6.19 6.31 -4.01
N ILE A 280 -6.61 7.18 -4.93
CA ILE A 280 -6.35 7.01 -6.37
C ILE A 280 -5.27 8.01 -6.81
N ASP A 281 -4.20 7.48 -7.41
CA ASP A 281 -3.08 8.25 -7.93
C ASP A 281 -2.52 7.63 -9.23
N GLY A 282 -2.88 8.23 -10.36
CA GLY A 282 -2.56 7.70 -11.68
C GLY A 282 -3.13 6.29 -11.87
N TYR A 283 -2.26 5.32 -12.17
CA TYR A 283 -2.64 3.91 -12.34
C TYR A 283 -2.93 3.17 -11.03
N ARG A 284 -2.63 3.80 -9.89
CA ARG A 284 -2.71 3.17 -8.58
C ARG A 284 -4.06 3.44 -7.94
N PHE A 285 -4.67 2.39 -7.44
CA PHE A 285 -5.83 2.44 -6.59
C PHE A 285 -5.53 1.69 -5.29
N LYS A 286 -5.15 2.45 -4.27
CA LYS A 286 -4.93 1.91 -2.93
C LYS A 286 -6.27 1.71 -2.22
N ARG A 287 -6.47 0.52 -1.67
CA ARG A 287 -7.67 0.14 -0.91
C ARG A 287 -7.23 -0.53 0.38
N ASP A 288 -6.82 0.29 1.33
CA ASP A 288 -6.17 -0.17 2.55
C ASP A 288 -7.20 -0.33 3.68
N VAL A 289 -7.04 -1.38 4.48
CA VAL A 289 -7.77 -1.62 5.73
C VAL A 289 -6.76 -1.83 6.84
N LEU A 290 -6.78 -0.96 7.85
CA LEU A 290 -5.88 -0.96 8.99
C LEU A 290 -6.63 -1.52 10.19
N PHE A 291 -6.21 -2.67 10.71
CA PHE A 291 -6.71 -3.22 11.97
C PHE A 291 -6.01 -2.52 13.13
N CYS A 292 -6.80 -1.86 13.97
CA CYS A 292 -6.31 -1.04 15.06
C CYS A 292 -6.29 -1.84 16.37
N TYR A 293 -5.19 -1.69 17.11
CA TYR A 293 -4.98 -2.30 18.42
C TYR A 293 -4.54 -1.26 19.43
N ASP A 294 -4.88 -1.48 20.69
CA ASP A 294 -4.33 -0.74 21.82
C ASP A 294 -3.51 -1.69 22.69
N LEU A 295 -2.38 -1.21 23.20
CA LEU A 295 -1.55 -1.95 24.14
C LEU A 295 -1.07 -1.02 25.25
N LYS A 296 -1.50 -1.32 26.48
CA LYS A 296 -0.92 -0.71 27.67
C LYS A 296 0.43 -1.36 27.95
N LEU A 297 1.49 -0.56 27.90
CA LEU A 297 2.85 -0.98 28.21
C LEU A 297 3.16 -0.77 29.70
N PRO A 298 4.07 -1.57 30.28
CA PRO A 298 4.64 -1.28 31.59
C PRO A 298 5.24 0.13 31.64
N GLU A 299 5.12 0.79 32.79
CA GLU A 299 5.54 2.19 32.93
C GLU A 299 7.05 2.41 32.68
N ASP A 300 7.85 1.40 33.02
CA ASP A 300 9.30 1.33 32.86
C ASP A 300 9.74 0.78 31.50
N PHE A 301 8.80 0.33 30.66
CA PHE A 301 9.11 -0.17 29.33
C PHE A 301 9.55 0.98 28.42
N THR A 302 10.72 0.82 27.81
CA THR A 302 11.24 1.73 26.79
C THR A 302 11.36 0.98 25.47
N PRO A 303 10.60 1.36 24.43
CA PRO A 303 10.70 0.73 23.12
C PRO A 303 12.11 0.85 22.54
N LYS A 304 12.57 -0.22 21.89
CA LYS A 304 13.85 -0.25 21.18
C LYS A 304 13.63 -0.85 19.80
N ASN A 305 14.05 -0.13 18.77
CA ASN A 305 14.00 -0.65 17.42
C ASN A 305 14.96 -1.85 17.29
N GLN A 306 14.43 -3.05 17.10
CA GLN A 306 15.18 -4.29 16.89
C GLN A 306 15.26 -4.67 15.39
N GLY A 307 14.65 -3.87 14.53
CA GLY A 307 14.54 -4.13 13.11
C GLY A 307 15.94 -4.09 12.49
N LYS A 308 16.41 -5.25 12.01
CA LYS A 308 17.52 -5.26 11.07
C LYS A 308 17.09 -4.43 9.84
N PRO A 309 17.99 -3.64 9.22
CA PRO A 309 17.68 -3.07 7.92
C PRO A 309 17.27 -4.23 7.00
N ARG A 310 16.02 -4.22 6.52
CA ARG A 310 15.54 -5.23 5.56
C ARG A 310 16.50 -5.15 4.39
N LYS A 311 17.31 -6.19 4.18
CA LYS A 311 18.27 -6.25 3.08
C LYS A 311 17.47 -6.04 1.81
N THR A 312 17.67 -4.92 1.14
CA THR A 312 17.38 -4.81 -0.28
C THR A 312 18.25 -5.87 -0.98
N PRO A 313 17.68 -6.76 -1.81
CA PRO A 313 18.48 -7.56 -2.72
C PRO A 313 19.37 -6.67 -3.59
#